data_AF-A0A3M1WGP8-F1
#
_entry.id   AF-A0A3M1WGP8-F1
#
_cell.length_a   1.000
_cell.length_b   1.000
_cell.length_c   1.000
_cell.angle_alpha   90.00
_cell.angle_beta   90.00
_cell.angle_gamma   90.00
#
_symmetry.space_group_name_H-M   'P 1'
#
loop_
_entity.id
_entity.type
_entity.pdbx_description
1 polymer ?
#
loop_
_entity_poly.entity_id
_entity_poly.type
_entity_poly.pdbx_seq_one_letter_code
_entity_poly.pdbx_strand_id
1 'polypeptide(L)'
;MGRTALDPGEGLWIIPCQSIHTFGMRFPIDVLFLDRHGRVVKLISELKPRRLVLPVMAATSVLELPAGTIARTATEVGDVVSMTAADDQAREPSPIPAHYPGKMDLNPGSRASGAKGGWL
;
A
#
# COMPACT_ATOMS: atom_id res chain seq x y z
N MET A 1 -11.11 6.80 -10.64
CA MET A 1 -10.16 7.46 -9.72
C MET A 1 -10.76 8.78 -9.24
N GLY A 2 -10.99 8.92 -7.93
CA GLY A 2 -11.74 10.04 -7.31
C GLY A 2 -10.93 10.92 -6.34
N ARG A 3 -9.61 10.70 -6.24
CA ARG A 3 -8.72 11.52 -5.40
C ARG A 3 -8.35 12.83 -6.11
N THR A 4 -8.21 13.89 -5.32
CA THR A 4 -7.80 15.24 -5.76
C THR A 4 -6.31 15.52 -5.49
N ALA A 5 -5.67 14.75 -4.62
CA ALA A 5 -4.23 14.76 -4.35
C ALA A 5 -3.80 13.41 -3.72
N LEU A 6 -2.48 13.22 -3.56
CA LEU A 6 -1.91 12.32 -2.56
C LEU A 6 -1.63 13.14 -1.29
N ASP A 7 -1.92 12.58 -0.12
CA ASP A 7 -1.70 13.30 1.14
C ASP A 7 -0.20 13.42 1.45
N PRO A 8 0.25 14.53 2.10
CA PRO A 8 1.64 14.65 2.51
C PRO A 8 2.09 13.47 3.38
N GLY A 9 3.21 12.85 3.01
CA GLY A 9 3.74 11.66 3.70
C GLY A 9 3.23 10.33 3.15
N GLU A 10 2.23 10.33 2.27
CA GLU A 10 1.86 9.16 1.49
C GLU A 10 2.68 9.05 0.20
N GLY A 11 2.70 7.84 -0.37
CA GLY A 11 3.27 7.56 -1.68
C GLY A 11 2.79 6.22 -2.20
N LEU A 12 2.86 6.01 -3.51
CA LEU A 12 2.58 4.73 -4.14
C LEU A 12 3.86 4.17 -4.74
N TRP A 13 4.28 3.00 -4.26
CA TRP A 13 5.43 2.30 -4.81
C TRP A 13 4.98 1.18 -5.73
N ILE A 14 5.33 1.31 -7.01
CA ILE A 14 4.93 0.39 -8.08
C ILE A 14 6.12 -0.48 -8.45
N ILE A 15 5.97 -1.79 -8.25
CA ILE A 15 7.01 -2.80 -8.52
C ILE A 15 6.36 -4.01 -9.22
N PRO A 16 6.94 -4.54 -10.31
CA PRO A 16 8.00 -3.92 -11.11
C PRO A 16 7.43 -2.76 -11.94
N CYS A 17 8.23 -1.70 -12.14
CA CYS A 17 7.78 -0.57 -12.96
C CYS A 17 8.97 0.19 -13.54
N GLN A 18 8.91 0.46 -14.84
CA GLN A 18 9.94 1.25 -15.55
C GLN A 18 9.34 2.40 -16.35
N SER A 19 8.02 2.48 -16.45
CA SER A 19 7.27 3.50 -17.18
C SER A 19 5.99 3.79 -16.42
N ILE A 20 5.49 5.01 -16.55
CA ILE A 20 4.20 5.38 -15.97
C ILE A 20 3.38 6.16 -16.97
N HIS A 21 2.08 6.18 -16.72
CA HIS A 21 1.19 7.08 -17.38
C HIS A 21 0.29 7.76 -16.35
N THR A 22 -0.09 9.00 -16.62
CA THR A 22 -1.02 9.76 -15.78
C THR A 22 -2.40 9.90 -16.45
N PHE A 23 -2.78 8.94 -17.30
CA PHE A 23 -4.13 8.87 -17.86
C PHE A 23 -5.15 8.57 -16.75
N GLY A 24 -6.26 9.32 -16.72
CA GLY A 24 -7.28 9.20 -15.68
C GLY A 24 -6.95 9.88 -14.35
N MET A 25 -5.77 10.49 -14.22
CA MET A 25 -5.41 11.34 -13.07
C MET A 25 -5.95 12.76 -13.26
N ARG A 26 -6.24 13.44 -12.14
CA ARG A 26 -6.76 14.82 -12.13
C ARG A 26 -5.78 15.86 -11.60
N PHE A 27 -4.69 15.42 -10.99
CA PHE A 27 -3.70 16.26 -10.32
C PHE A 27 -2.27 15.80 -10.69
N PRO A 28 -1.27 16.70 -10.61
CA PRO A 28 0.12 16.33 -10.85
C PRO A 28 0.70 15.51 -9.70
N ILE A 29 1.71 14.70 -9.99
CA ILE A 29 2.48 13.95 -9.01
C ILE A 29 3.98 14.17 -9.22
N ASP A 30 4.76 13.98 -8.16
CA ASP A 30 6.20 13.82 -8.28
C ASP A 30 6.52 12.33 -8.47
N VAL A 31 7.57 12.02 -9.23
CA VAL A 31 7.89 10.65 -9.61
C VAL A 31 9.38 10.41 -9.47
N LEU A 32 9.75 9.34 -8.75
CA LEU A 32 11.11 8.83 -8.67
C LEU A 32 11.18 7.46 -9.35
N PHE A 33 12.06 7.30 -10.32
CA PHE A 33 12.44 6.01 -10.89
C PHE A 33 13.64 5.49 -10.11
N LEU A 34 13.52 4.29 -9.55
CA LEU A 34 14.52 3.69 -8.68
C LEU A 34 15.14 2.46 -9.32
N ASP A 35 16.46 2.27 -9.17
CA ASP A 35 17.12 1.00 -9.50
C ASP A 35 16.86 -0.09 -8.44
N ARG A 36 17.47 -1.27 -8.65
CA ARG A 36 17.32 -2.43 -7.75
C ARG A 36 17.81 -2.20 -6.32
N HIS A 37 18.62 -1.16 -6.10
CA HIS A 37 19.18 -0.79 -4.81
C HIS A 37 18.44 0.41 -4.18
N GLY A 38 17.31 0.83 -4.76
CA GLY A 38 16.57 1.99 -4.30
C GLY A 38 17.21 3.32 -4.65
N ARG A 39 18.19 3.37 -5.57
CA ARG A 39 18.81 4.62 -6.01
C ARG A 39 17.96 5.32 -7.05
N VAL A 40 17.77 6.62 -6.89
CA VAL A 40 17.09 7.46 -7.88
C VAL A 40 17.92 7.52 -9.16
N VAL A 41 17.43 6.91 -10.24
CA VAL A 41 18.05 6.96 -11.58
C VAL A 41 17.42 8.01 -12.48
N LYS A 42 16.20 8.44 -12.17
CA LYS A 42 15.51 9.56 -12.81
C LYS A 42 14.46 10.09 -11.85
N LEU A 43 14.23 11.40 -11.87
CA LEU A 43 13.11 12.03 -11.20
C LEU A 43 12.35 12.96 -12.14
N ILE A 44 11.07 13.16 -11.88
CA ILE A 44 10.21 14.10 -12.59
C ILE A 44 9.34 14.81 -11.57
N SER A 45 9.57 16.12 -11.40
CA SER A 45 8.72 16.97 -10.57
C SER A 45 7.47 17.40 -11.32
N GLU A 46 6.35 17.43 -10.60
CA GLU A 46 5.04 17.88 -11.07
C GLU A 46 4.60 17.28 -12.42
N LEU A 47 4.76 15.97 -12.62
CA LEU A 47 4.28 15.27 -13.80
C LEU A 47 2.77 15.48 -13.95
N LYS A 48 2.40 16.27 -14.96
CA LYS A 48 1.01 16.68 -15.18
C LYS A 48 0.13 15.50 -15.64
N PRO A 49 -1.20 15.58 -15.43
CA PRO A 49 -2.15 14.61 -15.99
C PRO A 49 -2.03 14.42 -17.50
N ARG A 50 -2.46 13.23 -17.98
CA ARG A 50 -2.46 12.87 -19.40
C ARG A 50 -1.07 12.96 -20.03
N ARG A 51 -0.10 12.33 -19.37
CA ARG A 51 1.27 12.16 -19.85
C ARG A 51 1.63 10.69 -19.85
N LEU A 52 2.57 10.34 -20.73
CA LEU A 52 3.21 9.04 -20.80
C LEU A 52 4.70 9.27 -20.63
N VAL A 53 5.31 8.56 -19.67
CA VAL A 53 6.76 8.52 -19.51
C VAL A 53 7.24 7.21 -20.08
N LEU A 54 8.11 7.28 -21.09
CA LEU A 54 8.68 6.10 -21.72
C LEU A 54 9.54 5.30 -20.74
N PRO A 55 9.71 3.98 -20.99
CA PRO A 55 10.51 3.13 -20.12
C PRO A 55 11.91 3.66 -19.83
N VAL A 56 12.26 3.76 -18.55
CA VAL A 56 13.58 4.09 -18.03
C VAL A 56 14.31 2.78 -17.75
N MET A 57 15.22 2.37 -18.64
CA MET A 57 15.87 1.06 -18.59
C MET A 57 16.66 0.79 -17.31
N ALA A 58 17.21 1.84 -16.68
CA ALA A 58 17.96 1.72 -15.43
C ALA A 58 17.05 1.53 -14.20
N ALA A 59 15.75 1.78 -14.32
CA ALA A 59 14.80 1.64 -13.24
C ALA A 59 14.34 0.18 -13.10
N THR A 60 13.96 -0.21 -11.90
CA THR A 60 13.24 -1.47 -11.61
C THR A 60 11.91 -1.19 -10.91
N SER A 61 11.73 0.00 -10.35
CA SER A 61 10.49 0.44 -9.71
C SER A 61 10.26 1.93 -9.85
N VAL A 62 9.04 2.38 -9.56
CA VAL A 62 8.64 3.78 -9.54
C VAL A 62 7.95 4.12 -8.23
N LEU A 63 8.37 5.21 -7.60
CA LEU A 63 7.72 5.81 -6.45
C LEU A 63 6.97 7.08 -6.88
N GLU A 64 5.65 7.07 -6.76
CA GLU A 64 4.78 8.22 -6.98
C GLU A 64 4.53 8.95 -5.66
N LEU A 65 4.68 10.27 -5.66
CA LEU A 65 4.64 11.13 -4.48
C LEU A 65 3.71 12.32 -4.72
N PRO A 66 3.21 12.97 -3.65
CA PRO A 66 2.54 14.26 -3.76
C PRO A 66 3.42 15.25 -4.53
N ALA A 67 2.82 16.08 -5.38
CA ALA A 67 3.56 17.10 -6.11
C ALA A 67 4.35 18.04 -5.16
N GLY A 68 5.55 18.42 -5.59
CA GLY A 68 6.46 19.25 -4.83
C GLY A 68 7.21 18.54 -3.70
N THR A 69 7.06 17.22 -3.54
CA THR A 69 7.84 16.45 -2.57
C THR A 69 9.33 16.53 -2.90
N ILE A 70 9.71 16.34 -4.17
CA ILE A 70 11.10 16.41 -4.65
C ILE A 70 11.74 17.75 -4.24
N ALA A 71 11.02 18.85 -4.44
CA ALA A 71 11.51 20.19 -4.08
C ALA A 71 11.64 20.37 -2.56
N ARG A 72 10.66 19.89 -1.78
CA ARG A 72 10.68 20.00 -0.31
C ARG A 72 11.80 19.19 0.33
N THR A 73 12.12 18.03 -0.23
CA THR A 73 13.17 17.13 0.29
C THR A 73 14.53 17.39 -0.34
N ALA A 74 14.62 18.28 -1.35
CA ALA A 74 15.80 18.47 -2.18
C ALA A 74 16.35 17.15 -2.74
N THR A 75 15.45 16.23 -3.15
CA THR A 75 15.85 14.93 -3.68
C THR A 75 16.48 15.06 -5.06
N GLU A 76 17.59 14.38 -5.26
CA GLU A 76 18.38 14.40 -6.49
C GLU A 76 18.56 12.99 -7.09
N VAL A 77 19.04 12.94 -8.34
CA VAL A 77 19.48 11.69 -8.96
C VAL A 77 20.73 11.19 -8.23
N GLY A 78 20.74 9.91 -7.85
CA GLY A 78 21.81 9.29 -7.06
C GLY A 78 21.44 9.07 -5.59
N ASP A 79 20.44 9.79 -5.07
CA ASP A 79 19.93 9.58 -3.71
C ASP A 79 19.38 8.15 -3.54
N VAL A 80 19.47 7.64 -2.31
CA VAL A 80 18.94 6.31 -1.94
C VAL A 80 17.67 6.49 -1.13
N VAL A 81 16.58 5.88 -1.59
CA VAL A 81 15.31 5.85 -0.87
C VAL A 81 15.25 4.59 0.00
N SER A 82 15.01 4.78 1.29
CA SER A 82 14.77 3.68 2.24
C SER A 82 13.29 3.67 2.63
N MET A 83 12.66 2.49 2.54
CA MET A 83 11.26 2.30 2.92
C MET A 83 11.20 1.25 4.03
N THR A 84 10.73 1.68 5.20
CA THR A 84 10.36 0.77 6.29
C THR A 84 8.87 0.50 6.15
N ALA A 85 8.44 -0.75 6.30
CA ALA A 85 7.04 -0.99 6.58
C ALA A 85 6.71 -0.17 7.84
N ALA A 86 5.58 0.54 7.84
CA ALA A 86 5.07 1.08 9.09
C ALA A 86 4.97 -0.12 10.04
N ASP A 87 5.75 -0.10 11.12
CA ASP A 87 5.63 -1.11 12.16
C ASP A 87 4.16 -1.21 12.55
N ASP A 88 3.72 -2.42 12.92
CA ASP A 88 2.42 -2.76 13.53
C ASP A 88 2.17 -2.00 14.87
N GLN A 89 2.93 -0.94 15.15
CA GLN A 89 2.86 -0.04 16.28
C GLN A 89 1.75 1.00 16.11
N ALA A 90 0.53 0.55 15.85
CA ALA A 90 -0.70 1.34 16.07
C ALA A 90 -1.98 0.50 16.13
N ARG A 91 -1.93 -0.83 16.04
CA ARG A 91 -3.08 -1.67 16.37
C ARG A 91 -2.95 -2.13 17.81
N GLU A 92 -3.24 -1.23 18.76
CA GLU A 92 -3.66 -1.72 20.08
C GLU A 92 -4.79 -2.75 19.82
N PRO A 93 -4.70 -3.99 20.33
CA PRO A 93 -5.83 -4.89 20.24
C PRO A 93 -6.99 -4.18 20.95
N SER A 94 -8.07 -3.87 20.22
CA SER A 94 -9.29 -3.35 20.84
C SER A 94 -9.59 -4.20 22.07
N PRO A 95 -9.89 -3.59 23.24
CA PRO A 95 -10.28 -4.37 24.40
C PRO A 95 -11.40 -5.30 23.97
N ILE A 96 -11.14 -6.62 24.00
CA ILE A 96 -12.21 -7.59 23.88
C ILE A 96 -13.18 -7.22 25.01
N PRO A 97 -14.44 -6.85 24.74
CA PRO A 97 -15.38 -6.60 25.82
C PRO A 97 -15.40 -7.86 26.67
N ALA A 98 -15.16 -7.73 27.98
CA ALA A 98 -15.27 -8.84 28.93
C ALA A 98 -16.68 -9.48 28.94
N HIS A 99 -17.63 -8.89 28.22
CA HIS A 99 -19.00 -9.32 28.13
C HIS A 99 -19.50 -9.25 26.68
N TYR A 100 -19.65 -10.41 26.04
CA TYR A 100 -20.44 -10.57 24.82
C TYR A 100 -21.90 -10.80 25.26
N PRO A 101 -22.85 -9.87 25.02
CA PRO A 101 -24.25 -10.16 25.26
C PRO A 101 -24.72 -11.08 24.13
N GLY A 102 -24.80 -12.38 24.39
CA GLY A 102 -25.46 -13.30 23.46
C GLY A 102 -24.88 -14.69 23.25
N LYS A 103 -24.12 -15.27 24.20
CA LYS A 103 -24.08 -16.74 24.23
C LYS A 103 -25.45 -17.24 24.68
N MET A 104 -26.26 -17.69 23.73
CA MET A 104 -27.42 -18.53 24.03
C MET A 104 -26.90 -19.82 24.66
N ASP A 105 -27.28 -20.06 25.91
CA ASP A 105 -27.08 -21.36 26.55
C ASP A 105 -27.93 -22.40 25.83
N LEU A 106 -27.34 -23.07 24.84
CA LEU A 106 -27.90 -24.32 24.32
C LEU A 106 -27.56 -25.43 25.30
N ASN A 107 -28.39 -25.54 26.34
CA ASN A 107 -28.60 -26.80 27.02
C ASN A 107 -29.97 -27.35 26.60
N PRO A 108 -29.99 -28.54 25.99
CA PRO A 108 -30.98 -29.50 26.44
C PRO A 108 -30.35 -30.88 26.63
N GLY A 109 -30.12 -31.23 27.89
CA GLY A 109 -30.08 -32.61 28.31
C GLY A 109 -31.44 -33.26 28.07
N SER A 110 -31.51 -34.17 27.11
CA SER A 110 -32.47 -35.28 27.14
C SER A 110 -31.82 -36.52 26.51
N ARG A 111 -31.67 -37.56 27.34
CA ARG A 111 -31.24 -38.92 26.97
C ARG A 111 -32.05 -39.45 25.78
N ALA A 112 -31.36 -40.11 24.85
CA ALA A 112 -31.90 -41.29 24.18
C ALA A 112 -30.75 -42.25 23.79
N SER A 113 -30.97 -43.51 24.11
CA SER A 113 -30.16 -44.69 23.81
C SER A 113 -30.16 -45.02 22.31
N GLY A 114 -29.07 -45.60 21.78
CA GLY A 114 -29.19 -46.50 20.62
C GLY A 114 -28.05 -46.57 19.61
N ALA A 115 -27.39 -47.73 19.59
CA ALA A 115 -26.95 -48.49 18.41
C ALA A 115 -25.64 -48.15 17.67
N LYS A 116 -25.08 -49.25 17.11
CA LYS A 116 -23.73 -49.52 16.65
C LYS A 116 -23.54 -49.29 15.14
N GLY A 117 -22.27 -49.15 14.74
CA GLY A 117 -21.74 -49.41 13.38
C GLY A 117 -21.61 -48.14 12.53
N GLY A 118 -20.59 -47.92 11.71
CA GLY A 118 -19.42 -48.65 11.27
C GLY A 118 -18.67 -47.72 10.31
N TRP A 119 -17.33 -47.79 10.28
CA TRP A 119 -16.49 -46.93 9.45
C TRP A 119 -16.51 -47.37 7.98
N LEU A 120 -16.68 -46.42 7.07
CA LEU A 120 -16.06 -46.32 5.73
C LEU A 120 -16.20 -44.88 5.23
#